data_AF-A0A2V6S5C6-F1
#
_entry.id   AF-A0A2V6S5C6-F1
#
_cell.length_a   1.000
_cell.length_b   1.000
_cell.length_c   1.000
_cell.angle_alpha   90.00
_cell.angle_beta   90.00
_cell.angle_gamma   90.00
#
_symmetry.space_group_name_H-M   'P 1'
#
loop_
_entity.id
_entity.type
_entity.pdbx_description
1 polymer ?
#
loop_
_entity_poly.entity_id
_entity_poly.type
_entity_poly.pdbx_seq_one_letter_code
_entity_poly.pdbx_strand_id
1 'polypeptide(L)'
;MKLEGSYDAPAPRAKVWDAFLDPKQLKKAIPGCEKLEALGNDEYKATLKIGVGAVKGTFEGKVRLADRKPPESYRLLAEGSGGPGFVKADTLITLTEI
;
A
#
# COMPACT_ATOMS: atom_id res chain seq x y z
N MET A 1 -13.28 5.56 8.82
CA MET A 1 -13.89 4.95 7.62
C MET A 1 -13.56 3.47 7.62
N LYS A 2 -14.46 2.61 7.14
CA LYS A 2 -14.19 1.18 6.91
C LYS A 2 -14.33 0.93 5.42
N LEU A 3 -13.35 0.26 4.81
CA LEU A 3 -13.36 -0.09 3.39
C LEU A 3 -12.99 -1.57 3.26
N GLU A 4 -13.77 -2.30 2.47
CA GLU A 4 -13.58 -3.72 2.17
C GLU A 4 -13.80 -3.92 0.67
N GLY A 5 -13.07 -4.86 0.07
CA GLY A 5 -13.17 -5.16 -1.35
C GLY A 5 -12.34 -6.39 -1.75
N SER A 6 -12.69 -6.96 -2.90
CA SER A 6 -12.05 -8.14 -3.46
C SER A 6 -11.89 -7.97 -4.97
N TYR A 7 -10.87 -8.59 -5.55
CA TYR A 7 -10.61 -8.54 -6.99
C TYR A 7 -9.93 -9.83 -7.46
N ASP A 8 -10.43 -10.39 -8.58
CA ASP A 8 -9.87 -11.58 -9.20
C ASP A 8 -8.70 -11.21 -10.11
N ALA A 9 -7.50 -11.67 -9.74
CA ALA A 9 -6.30 -11.44 -10.52
C ALA A 9 -6.04 -12.62 -11.47
N PRO A 10 -5.93 -12.41 -12.80
CA PRO A 10 -5.60 -13.48 -13.75
C PRO A 10 -4.10 -13.80 -13.75
N ALA A 11 -3.55 -14.14 -12.57
CA ALA A 11 -2.15 -14.48 -12.38
C ALA A 11 -1.97 -15.45 -11.20
N PRO A 12 -0.91 -16.28 -11.19
CA PRO A 12 -0.63 -17.17 -10.06
C PRO A 12 -0.46 -16.41 -8.74
N ARG A 13 -0.96 -16.96 -7.65
CA ARG A 13 -0.90 -16.36 -6.29
C ARG A 13 0.49 -15.84 -5.93
N ALA A 14 1.54 -16.63 -6.22
CA ALA A 14 2.92 -16.24 -5.95
C ALA A 14 3.34 -14.97 -6.70
N LYS A 15 2.97 -14.82 -7.98
CA LYS A 15 3.28 -13.61 -8.75
C LYS A 15 2.56 -12.38 -8.21
N VAL A 16 1.30 -12.56 -7.79
CA VAL A 16 0.52 -11.47 -7.19
C VAL A 16 1.17 -11.05 -5.88
N TRP A 17 1.54 -12.01 -5.03
CA TRP A 17 2.24 -11.78 -3.78
C TRP A 17 3.55 -11.00 -3.99
N ASP A 18 4.40 -11.44 -4.91
CA ASP A 18 5.68 -10.76 -5.20
C ASP A 18 5.46 -9.33 -5.71
N ALA A 19 4.43 -9.10 -6.52
CA ALA A 19 4.09 -7.76 -7.02
C ALA A 19 3.65 -6.80 -5.90
N PHE A 20 2.93 -7.29 -4.89
CA PHE A 20 2.54 -6.51 -3.71
C PHE A 20 3.72 -6.17 -2.78
N LEU A 21 4.87 -6.81 -2.97
CA LEU A 21 6.09 -6.57 -2.19
C LEU A 21 7.17 -5.86 -3.00
N ASP A 22 6.98 -5.67 -4.31
CA ASP A 22 7.93 -4.96 -5.16
C ASP A 22 7.65 -3.44 -5.14
N PRO A 23 8.57 -2.62 -4.57
CA PRO A 23 8.39 -1.17 -4.52
C PRO A 23 8.24 -0.54 -5.89
N LYS A 24 8.84 -1.10 -6.94
CA LYS A 24 8.73 -0.57 -8.30
C LYS A 24 7.33 -0.78 -8.86
N GLN A 25 6.70 -1.91 -8.55
CA GLN A 25 5.32 -2.20 -8.95
C GLN A 25 4.34 -1.37 -8.13
N LEU A 26 4.51 -1.34 -6.81
CA LEU A 26 3.70 -0.54 -5.91
C LEU A 26 3.71 0.95 -6.30
N LYS A 27 4.88 1.52 -6.59
CA LYS A 27 4.98 2.93 -7.03
C LYS A 27 4.17 3.21 -8.29
N LYS A 28 4.10 2.27 -9.24
CA LYS A 28 3.32 2.42 -10.47
C LYS A 28 1.82 2.27 -10.22
N ALA A 29 1.44 1.42 -9.28
CA ALA A 29 0.05 1.13 -8.96
C ALA A 29 -0.59 2.21 -8.07
N ILE A 30 0.18 2.88 -7.21
CA ILE A 30 -0.33 3.89 -6.27
C ILE A 30 -0.49 5.24 -6.98
N PRO A 31 -1.72 5.77 -7.11
CA PRO A 31 -1.95 7.05 -7.76
C PRO A 31 -1.22 8.20 -7.05
N GLY A 32 -0.51 9.01 -7.83
CA GLY A 32 0.22 10.17 -7.29
C GLY A 32 1.48 9.82 -6.51
N CYS A 33 1.96 8.57 -6.52
CA CYS A 33 3.20 8.21 -5.84
C CYS A 33 4.45 8.81 -6.53
N GLU A 34 5.01 9.86 -5.94
CA GLU A 34 6.22 10.51 -6.44
C GLU A 34 7.48 9.75 -5.99
N LYS A 35 7.50 9.30 -4.73
CA LYS A 35 8.60 8.54 -4.13
C LYS A 35 8.06 7.37 -3.31
N LEU A 36 8.75 6.23 -3.42
CA LEU A 36 8.57 5.07 -2.57
C LEU A 36 9.97 4.48 -2.32
N GLU A 37 10.39 4.53 -1.07
CA GLU A 37 11.73 4.13 -0.63
C GLU A 37 11.59 2.99 0.37
N ALA A 38 12.23 1.86 0.10
CA ALA A 38 12.32 0.78 1.07
C ALA A 38 13.33 1.17 2.16
N LEU A 39 12.88 1.21 3.41
CA LEU A 39 13.72 1.51 4.57
C LEU A 39 14.36 0.24 5.17
N GLY A 40 13.94 -0.94 4.69
CA GLY A 40 14.29 -2.23 5.28
C GLY A 40 13.26 -2.66 6.33
N ASN A 41 13.38 -3.89 6.82
CA ASN A 41 12.49 -4.46 7.86
C ASN A 41 10.98 -4.33 7.55
N ASP A 42 10.61 -4.52 6.28
CA ASP A 42 9.24 -4.38 5.81
C ASP A 42 8.62 -2.98 5.99
N GLU A 43 9.47 -1.95 6.07
CA GLU A 43 9.06 -0.55 6.12
C GLU A 43 9.38 0.19 4.82
N TYR A 44 8.47 1.08 4.45
CA TYR A 44 8.56 1.94 3.28
C TYR A 44 8.24 3.37 3.66
N LYS A 45 8.97 4.33 3.07
CA LYS A 45 8.61 5.74 3.08
C LYS A 45 8.00 6.11 1.73
N ALA A 46 6.85 6.77 1.75
CA ALA A 46 6.15 7.19 0.55
C ALA A 46 5.90 8.71 0.56
N THR A 47 6.05 9.33 -0.61
CA THR A 47 5.58 10.69 -0.89
C THR A 47 4.51 10.62 -1.97
N LEU A 48 3.30 11.04 -1.64
CA LEU A 48 2.14 11.01 -2.52
C LEU A 48 1.68 12.44 -2.82
N LYS A 49 1.49 12.76 -4.09
CA LYS A 49 0.91 14.02 -4.55
C LYS A 49 -0.45 13.73 -5.16
N ILE A 50 -1.50 13.99 -4.40
CA ILE A 50 -2.88 13.74 -4.81
C ILE A 50 -3.44 15.04 -5.37
N GLY A 51 -3.91 15.00 -6.62
CA GLY A 51 -4.45 16.16 -7.33
C GLY A 51 -5.98 16.27 -7.30
N VAL A 52 -6.69 15.34 -6.66
CA VAL A 52 -8.12 15.11 -6.88
C VAL A 52 -8.97 15.66 -5.74
N GLY A 53 -9.90 16.56 -6.08
CA GLY A 53 -11.00 16.98 -5.21
C GLY A 53 -10.57 17.61 -3.88
N ALA A 54 -11.33 17.33 -2.82
CA ALA A 54 -11.14 17.88 -1.48
C ALA A 54 -9.88 17.37 -0.76
N VAL A 55 -9.20 16.34 -1.30
CA VAL A 55 -7.98 15.75 -0.71
C VAL A 55 -6.71 16.17 -1.46
N LYS A 56 -6.79 17.24 -2.27
CA LYS A 56 -5.63 17.76 -3.00
C LYS A 56 -4.52 18.16 -2.03
N GLY A 57 -3.33 17.59 -2.22
CA GLY A 57 -2.18 17.90 -1.38
C GLY A 57 -1.02 16.93 -1.59
N THR A 58 0.11 17.26 -0.98
CA THR A 58 1.24 16.36 -0.82
C THR A 58 1.15 15.72 0.56
N PHE A 59 1.31 14.40 0.59
CA PHE A 59 1.33 13.58 1.79
C PHE A 59 2.66 12.85 1.87
N GLU A 60 3.25 12.84 3.05
CA GLU A 60 4.40 12.00 3.37
C GLU A 60 3.97 10.99 4.42
N GLY A 61 4.36 9.74 4.22
CA GLY A 61 3.94 8.67 5.09
C GLY A 61 4.91 7.51 5.16
N LYS A 62 4.65 6.66 6.15
CA LYS A 62 5.32 5.39 6.34
C LYS A 62 4.31 4.27 6.18
N VAL A 63 4.75 3.18 5.57
CA VAL A 63 3.99 1.95 5.46
C VAL A 63 4.84 0.84 6.04
N ARG A 64 4.25 0.03 6.92
CA ARG A 64 4.87 -1.14 7.51
C ARG A 64 4.03 -2.37 7.19
N LEU A 65 4.69 -3.45 6.79
CA LEU A 65 4.04 -4.75 6.71
C LEU A 65 4.24 -5.50 8.03
N ALA A 66 3.15 -6.05 8.57
CA ALA A 66 3.14 -6.83 9.79
C ALA A 66 2.44 -8.18 9.55
N ASP A 67 2.61 -9.11 10.48
CA ASP A 67 1.91 -10.41 10.52
C ASP A 67 1.96 -11.18 9.19
N ARG A 68 3.10 -11.12 8.48
CA ARG A 68 3.25 -11.70 7.15
C ARG A 68 3.18 -13.22 7.23
N LYS A 69 2.32 -13.80 6.39
CA LYS A 69 2.19 -15.24 6.13
C LYS A 69 2.29 -15.46 4.62
N PRO A 70 3.50 -15.49 4.05
CA PRO A 70 3.68 -15.66 2.61
C PRO A 70 3.20 -17.05 2.14
N PRO A 71 2.55 -17.18 0.97
CA PRO A 71 2.03 -16.13 0.08
C PRO A 71 0.52 -15.86 0.29
N GLU A 72 0.04 -15.94 1.53
CA GLU A 72 -1.38 -15.97 1.87
C GLU A 72 -1.91 -14.64 2.39
N SER A 73 -1.22 -13.99 3.34
CA SER A 73 -1.72 -12.75 3.93
C SER A 73 -0.65 -11.89 4.59
N TYR A 74 -0.93 -10.61 4.72
CA TYR A 74 -0.16 -9.68 5.54
C TYR A 74 -1.04 -8.52 5.98
N ARG A 75 -0.61 -7.83 7.03
CA ARG A 75 -1.23 -6.61 7.52
C ARG A 75 -0.43 -5.40 7.05
N LEU A 76 -1.10 -4.45 6.41
CA LEU A 76 -0.53 -3.18 5.96
C LEU A 76 -0.92 -2.09 6.95
N LEU A 77 0.08 -1.56 7.65
CA LEU A 77 -0.07 -0.43 8.57
C LEU A 77 0.49 0.80 7.89
N ALA A 78 -0.37 1.75 7.54
CA ALA A 78 0.03 2.99 6.91
C ALA A 78 -0.27 4.18 7.82
N GLU A 79 0.68 5.10 7.91
CA GLU A 79 0.47 6.41 8.51
C GLU A 79 1.03 7.48 7.60
N GLY A 80 0.35 8.61 7.49
CA GLY A 80 0.82 9.73 6.69
C GLY A 80 0.21 11.04 7.15
N SER A 81 0.92 12.12 6.88
CA SER A 81 0.45 13.47 7.09
C SER A 81 0.74 14.32 5.86
N GLY A 82 -0.12 15.30 5.63
CA GLY A 82 -0.02 16.21 4.51
C GLY A 82 -0.78 17.49 4.79
N GLY A 83 -0.72 18.44 3.86
CA GLY A 83 -1.39 19.74 3.96
C GLY A 83 -2.84 19.67 4.48
N PRO A 84 -3.71 18.77 3.94
CA PRO A 84 -5.10 18.70 4.36
C PRO A 84 -5.38 17.85 5.62
N GLY A 85 -4.37 17.20 6.23
CA GLY A 85 -4.57 16.43 7.47
C GLY A 85 -3.64 15.22 7.63
N PHE A 86 -4.02 14.28 8.50
CA PHE A 86 -3.32 13.01 8.72
C PHE A 86 -4.21 11.81 8.44
N VAL A 87 -3.60 10.69 8.06
CA VAL A 87 -4.25 9.41 7.81
C VAL A 87 -3.52 8.31 8.58
N LYS A 88 -4.31 7.39 9.16
CA LYS A 88 -3.83 6.10 9.65
C LYS A 88 -4.72 5.02 9.05
N ALA A 89 -4.09 4.00 8.50
CA ALA A 89 -4.74 2.88 7.87
C ALA A 89 -4.17 1.58 8.43
N ASP A 90 -5.06 0.63 8.64
CA ASP A 90 -4.76 -0.70 9.10
C ASP A 90 -5.59 -1.64 8.24
N THR A 91 -4.93 -2.43 7.41
CA THR A 91 -5.59 -3.21 6.36
C THR A 91 -5.03 -4.63 6.32
N LEU A 92 -5.91 -5.62 6.42
CA LEU A 92 -5.56 -7.01 6.19
C LEU A 92 -5.70 -7.31 4.69
N ILE A 93 -4.63 -7.82 4.08
CA ILE A 93 -4.63 -8.29 2.70
C ILE A 93 -4.50 -9.80 2.69
N THR A 94 -5.38 -10.48 1.96
CA THR A 94 -5.42 -11.93 1.81
C THR A 94 -5.44 -12.31 0.33
N LEU A 95 -4.67 -13.34 -0.04
CA LEU A 95 -4.65 -13.94 -1.36
C LEU A 95 -5.13 -15.39 -1.26
N THR A 96 -6.20 -15.69 -1.99
CA THR A 96 -6.79 -17.04 -2.10
C THR A 96 -6.75 -17.49 -3.54
N GLU A 97 -6.61 -18.79 -3.77
CA GLU A 97 -6.80 -19.39 -5.10
C GLU A 97 -8.30 -19.51 -5.39
N ILE A 98 -8.65 -19.41 -6.67
CA ILE A 98 -10.03 -19.43 -7.18
C ILE A 98 -10.20 -20.70 -8.02
#